data_AF-A0A7R8WL78-F1
#
_entry.id   AF-A0A7R8WL78-F1
#
_cell.length_a   1.000
_cell.length_b   1.000
_cell.length_c   1.000
_cell.angle_alpha   90.00
_cell.angle_beta   90.00
_cell.angle_gamma   90.00
#
_symmetry.space_group_name_H-M   'P 1'
#
loop_
_entity.id
_entity.type
_entity.pdbx_description
1 polymer ?
#
loop_
_entity_poly.entity_id
_entity_poly.type
_entity_poly.pdbx_seq_one_letter_code
_entity_poly.pdbx_strand_id
1 'polypeptide(L)'
;MLLMPACVTLASKVEEFGIISLKRLLPTMAGLIKNKFHYAFPQGYHYPYCTTTEVQECEFYVLEMLDCSLVTYQPYRPLVTFVSDMAGDDKQLLSLAWSVVNDSLRTDVCLLYPPFLIAIAALHMACVMLQDRGMHHKEWFVSLNFDFEDILEITRHLLSYYARCRTYDIKKEARELLQKVPKPRLMRPLPGGGHQNNGLPK
;
A
#
# COMPACT_ATOMS: atom_id res chain seq x y z
N MET A 1 1.46 12.84 4.74
CA MET A 1 2.61 11.94 4.96
C MET A 1 2.63 11.27 6.33
N LEU A 2 1.95 11.83 7.34
CA LEU A 2 1.82 11.23 8.68
C LEU A 2 1.17 9.84 8.72
N LEU A 3 0.31 9.53 7.73
CA LEU A 3 -0.37 8.24 7.64
C LEU A 3 0.60 7.08 7.34
N MET A 4 1.61 7.29 6.49
CA MET A 4 2.55 6.22 6.13
C MET A 4 3.36 5.66 7.32
N PRO A 5 4.02 6.46 8.17
CA PRO A 5 4.70 5.93 9.35
C PRO A 5 3.71 5.24 10.30
N ALA A 6 2.53 5.83 10.51
CA ALA A 6 1.51 5.26 11.38
C ALA A 6 1.05 3.87 10.90
N CYS A 7 0.73 3.72 9.61
CA CYS A 7 0.35 2.43 9.03
C CYS A 7 1.49 1.40 9.11
N VAL A 8 2.75 1.80 8.84
CA VAL A 8 3.90 0.89 8.92
C VAL A 8 4.16 0.43 10.36
N THR A 9 4.08 1.33 11.35
CA THR A 9 4.25 0.92 12.75
C THR A 9 3.11 0.06 13.24
N LEU A 10 1.88 0.37 12.85
CA LEU A 10 0.70 -0.41 13.23
C LEU A 10 0.78 -1.81 12.64
N ALA A 11 1.04 -1.93 11.33
CA ALA A 11 1.19 -3.22 10.66
C ALA A 11 2.29 -4.08 11.30
N SER A 12 3.45 -3.49 11.66
CA SER A 12 4.53 -4.22 12.31
C SER A 12 4.17 -4.77 13.70
N LYS A 13 3.29 -4.07 14.44
CA LYS A 13 2.76 -4.56 15.73
C LYS A 13 1.75 -5.69 15.52
N VAL A 14 0.85 -5.54 14.55
CA VAL A 14 -0.21 -6.50 14.24
C VAL A 14 0.35 -7.82 13.71
N GLU A 15 1.32 -7.73 12.81
CA GLU A 15 1.98 -8.88 12.17
C GLU A 15 3.09 -9.50 13.05
N GLU A 16 3.21 -9.07 14.31
CA GLU A 16 4.18 -9.60 15.29
C GLU A 16 5.67 -9.49 14.86
N PHE A 17 6.01 -8.66 13.87
CA PHE A 17 7.40 -8.37 13.48
C PHE A 17 8.16 -7.55 14.53
N GLY A 18 7.45 -6.97 15.50
CA GLY A 18 7.98 -6.24 16.64
C GLY A 18 7.75 -4.73 16.56
N ILE A 19 8.15 -4.03 17.62
CA ILE A 19 7.93 -2.58 17.76
C ILE A 19 9.02 -1.81 16.99
N ILE A 20 8.64 -1.19 15.88
CA ILE A 20 9.54 -0.29 15.15
C ILE A 20 9.74 0.99 15.97
N SER A 21 11.00 1.28 16.31
CA SER A 21 11.34 2.53 17.00
C SER A 21 11.09 3.74 16.09
N LEU A 22 10.14 4.60 16.47
CA LEU A 22 9.87 5.85 15.75
C LEU A 22 11.10 6.77 15.64
N LYS A 23 11.99 6.73 16.63
CA LYS A 23 13.27 7.45 16.61
C LYS A 23 14.21 6.98 15.49
N ARG A 24 14.06 5.73 15.01
CA ARG A 24 14.80 5.18 13.87
C ARG A 24 14.03 5.33 12.55
N LEU A 25 12.71 5.16 12.60
CA LEU A 25 11.85 5.21 11.42
C LEU A 25 11.79 6.61 10.80
N LEU A 26 11.59 7.65 11.62
CA LEU A 26 11.43 9.02 11.12
C LEU A 26 12.68 9.54 10.36
N PRO A 27 13.92 9.40 10.86
CA PRO A 27 15.11 9.76 10.09
C PRO A 27 15.27 8.94 8.80
N THR A 28 14.92 7.65 8.83
CA THR A 28 15.01 6.77 7.65
C THR A 28 14.04 7.23 6.56
N MET A 29 12.82 7.61 6.94
CA MET A 29 11.83 8.15 6.02
C MET A 29 12.25 9.51 5.46
N ALA A 30 12.80 10.40 6.29
CA ALA A 30 13.35 11.66 5.82
C ALA A 30 14.48 11.43 4.78
N GLY A 31 15.36 10.46 5.03
CA GLY A 31 16.39 10.02 4.09
C GLY A 31 15.80 9.46 2.79
N LEU A 32 14.77 8.60 2.87
CA LEU A 32 14.08 8.07 1.69
C LEU A 32 13.45 9.17 0.84
N ILE A 33 12.82 10.16 1.48
CA ILE A 33 12.23 11.30 0.77
C ILE A 33 13.33 12.09 0.05
N LYS A 34 14.41 12.42 0.75
CA LYS A 34 15.53 13.18 0.19
C LYS A 34 16.23 12.45 -0.96
N ASN A 35 16.38 11.13 -0.86
CA ASN A 35 17.21 10.36 -1.80
C ASN A 35 16.39 9.75 -2.94
N LYS A 36 15.17 9.25 -2.67
CA LYS A 36 14.34 8.53 -3.66
C LYS A 36 13.16 9.33 -4.17
N PHE A 37 12.63 10.29 -3.39
CA PHE A 37 11.42 11.05 -3.75
C PHE A 37 11.66 12.56 -3.88
N HIS A 38 12.91 12.99 -4.13
CA HIS A 38 13.27 14.40 -4.31
C HIS A 38 12.55 15.09 -5.48
N TYR A 39 12.04 14.32 -6.44
CA TYR A 39 11.27 14.86 -7.56
C TYR A 39 9.89 15.36 -7.10
N ALA A 40 9.27 14.64 -6.16
CA ALA A 40 7.96 14.93 -5.61
C ALA A 40 8.02 16.03 -4.53
N PHE A 41 9.06 16.02 -3.70
CA PHE A 41 9.22 16.94 -2.57
C PHE A 41 10.41 17.90 -2.79
N PRO A 42 10.22 19.23 -2.75
CA PRO A 42 11.30 20.21 -2.88
C PRO A 42 12.41 20.00 -1.85
N GLN A 43 13.64 20.44 -2.16
CA GLN A 43 14.72 20.47 -1.17
C GLN A 43 14.36 21.41 -0.01
N GLY A 44 14.56 20.95 1.22
CA GLY A 44 14.14 21.68 2.43
C GLY A 44 12.66 21.57 2.78
N TYR A 45 11.90 20.69 2.10
CA TYR A 45 10.51 20.40 2.48
C TYR A 45 10.47 19.72 3.85
N HIS A 46 10.23 20.52 4.89
CA HIS A 46 9.99 20.06 6.24
C HIS A 46 8.49 19.87 6.42
N TYR A 47 8.05 18.62 6.62
CA TYR A 47 6.65 18.39 6.94
C TYR A 47 6.38 18.91 8.35
N PRO A 48 5.35 19.74 8.56
CA PRO A 48 5.09 20.35 9.88
C PRO A 48 4.73 19.33 10.96
N TYR A 49 4.29 18.12 10.59
CA TYR A 49 3.75 17.10 11.51
C TYR A 49 4.56 15.80 11.50
N CYS A 50 5.75 15.79 12.10
CA CYS A 50 6.64 14.62 12.13
C CYS A 50 7.32 14.42 13.49
N THR A 51 6.62 14.70 14.58
CA THR A 51 7.04 14.27 15.92
C THR A 51 6.57 12.84 16.19
N THR A 52 7.20 12.18 17.16
CA THR A 52 6.78 10.84 17.58
C THR A 52 5.35 10.84 18.11
N THR A 53 4.95 11.90 18.82
CA THR A 53 3.61 12.05 19.39
C THR A 53 2.54 12.12 18.31
N GLU A 54 2.74 12.92 17.26
CA GLU A 54 1.78 13.02 16.15
C GLU A 54 1.61 11.69 15.41
N VAL A 55 2.69 10.89 15.28
CA VAL A 55 2.58 9.55 14.67
C VAL A 55 1.74 8.63 15.54
N GLN A 56 1.90 8.68 16.86
CA GLN A 56 1.11 7.89 17.80
C GLN A 56 -0.36 8.31 17.80
N GLU A 57 -0.65 9.61 17.78
CA GLU A 57 -2.02 10.13 17.64
C GLU A 57 -2.64 9.68 16.31
N CYS A 58 -1.89 9.79 15.21
CA CYS A 58 -2.35 9.30 13.91
C CYS A 58 -2.59 7.79 13.91
N GLU A 59 -1.76 7.00 14.60
CA GLU A 59 -1.97 5.56 14.77
C GLU A 59 -3.29 5.27 15.48
N PHE A 60 -3.62 6.02 16.54
CA PHE A 60 -4.92 5.93 17.21
C PHE A 60 -6.09 6.23 16.28
N TYR A 61 -6.01 7.29 15.47
CA TYR A 61 -7.05 7.59 14.49
C TYR A 61 -7.19 6.49 13.43
N VAL A 62 -6.10 5.87 12.99
CA VAL A 62 -6.15 4.75 12.04
C VAL A 62 -6.84 3.54 12.67
N LEU A 63 -6.54 3.22 13.92
CA LEU A 63 -7.21 2.14 14.66
C LEU A 63 -8.72 2.34 14.73
N GLU A 64 -9.15 3.56 15.08
CA GLU A 64 -10.57 3.93 15.17
C GLU A 64 -11.25 3.85 13.79
N MET A 65 -10.62 4.39 12.75
CA MET A 65 -11.18 4.37 11.38
C MET A 65 -11.28 2.98 10.77
N LEU A 66 -10.42 2.05 11.21
CA LEU A 66 -10.47 0.65 10.80
C LEU A 66 -11.43 -0.18 11.66
N ASP A 67 -12.10 0.41 12.67
CA ASP A 67 -12.93 -0.30 13.65
C ASP A 67 -12.20 -1.50 14.28
N CYS A 68 -10.91 -1.33 14.56
CA CYS A 68 -10.02 -2.39 15.03
C CYS A 68 -9.96 -3.65 14.12
N SER A 69 -10.34 -3.54 12.84
CA SER A 69 -10.15 -4.58 11.82
C SER A 69 -8.71 -4.58 11.33
N LEU A 70 -7.84 -5.31 12.04
CA LEU A 70 -6.40 -5.29 11.83
C LEU A 70 -5.87 -6.51 11.06
N VAL A 71 -6.61 -7.62 11.07
CA VAL A 71 -6.19 -8.86 10.40
C VAL A 71 -6.51 -8.75 8.91
N THR A 72 -5.48 -8.77 8.07
CA THR A 72 -5.64 -8.73 6.61
C THR A 72 -5.24 -10.06 5.98
N TYR A 73 -6.10 -10.60 5.11
CA TYR A 73 -5.79 -11.81 4.35
C TYR A 73 -5.14 -11.41 3.01
N GLN A 74 -4.01 -12.03 2.69
CA GLN A 74 -3.24 -11.68 1.50
C GLN A 74 -3.17 -12.83 0.47
N PRO A 75 -3.10 -12.51 -0.82
CA PRO A 75 -3.09 -13.48 -1.92
C PRO A 75 -1.82 -14.36 -1.99
N TYR A 76 -0.76 -14.05 -1.24
CA TYR A 76 0.51 -14.79 -1.31
C TYR A 76 0.39 -16.25 -0.83
N ARG A 77 -0.32 -16.50 0.27
CA ARG A 77 -0.51 -17.86 0.79
C ARG A 77 -1.25 -18.76 -0.20
N PRO A 78 -2.46 -18.39 -0.68
CA PRO A 78 -3.16 -19.22 -1.67
C PRO A 78 -2.36 -19.35 -2.97
N LEU A 79 -1.63 -18.31 -3.41
CA LEU A 79 -0.78 -18.39 -4.59
C LEU A 79 0.25 -19.52 -4.52
N VAL A 80 0.99 -19.62 -3.41
CA VAL A 80 1.99 -20.69 -3.22
C VAL A 80 1.35 -22.06 -3.27
N THR A 81 0.18 -22.23 -2.64
CA THR A 81 -0.58 -23.48 -2.68
C THR A 81 -1.03 -23.83 -4.11
N PHE A 82 -1.56 -22.86 -4.85
CA PHE A 82 -2.02 -23.06 -6.23
C PHE A 82 -0.89 -23.40 -7.20
N VAL A 83 0.24 -22.72 -7.11
CA VAL A 83 1.41 -23.04 -7.96
C VAL A 83 1.92 -24.45 -7.63
N SER A 84 2.01 -24.81 -6.35
CA SER A 84 2.44 -26.14 -5.93
C SER A 84 1.52 -27.25 -6.41
N ASP A 85 0.20 -27.00 -6.43
CA ASP A 85 -0.80 -27.97 -6.88
C ASP A 85 -0.82 -28.10 -8.41
N MET A 86 -0.69 -26.99 -9.13
CA MET A 86 -0.79 -26.96 -10.60
C MET A 86 0.51 -27.36 -11.32
N ALA A 87 1.66 -26.90 -10.82
CA ALA A 87 2.95 -26.94 -11.52
C ALA A 87 4.11 -27.44 -10.64
N GLY A 88 3.85 -27.86 -9.40
CA GLY A 88 4.91 -28.28 -8.47
C GLY A 88 5.82 -27.11 -8.07
N ASP A 89 7.15 -27.30 -8.17
CA ASP A 89 8.15 -26.28 -7.77
C ASP A 89 8.56 -25.36 -8.94
N ASP A 90 7.62 -24.92 -9.76
CA ASP A 90 7.91 -23.96 -10.83
C ASP A 90 8.18 -22.55 -10.25
N LYS A 91 9.47 -22.29 -10.00
CA LYS A 91 9.95 -21.02 -9.45
C LYS A 91 9.80 -19.85 -10.43
N GLN A 92 9.79 -20.09 -11.74
CA GLN A 92 9.63 -19.02 -12.73
C GLN A 92 8.18 -18.54 -12.72
N LEU A 93 7.25 -19.48 -12.75
CA LEU A 93 5.82 -19.18 -12.64
C LEU A 93 5.49 -18.51 -11.32
N LEU A 94 5.97 -19.05 -10.19
CA LEU A 94 5.75 -18.46 -8.87
C LEU A 94 6.29 -17.04 -8.80
N SER A 95 7.51 -16.81 -9.27
CA SER A 95 8.14 -15.48 -9.25
C SER A 95 7.35 -14.46 -10.05
N LEU A 96 6.89 -14.84 -11.25
CA LEU A 96 6.11 -13.95 -12.08
C LEU A 96 4.72 -13.68 -11.48
N ALA A 97 4.00 -14.72 -11.06
CA ALA A 97 2.70 -14.56 -10.42
C ALA A 97 2.79 -13.73 -9.13
N TRP A 98 3.86 -13.91 -8.34
CA TRP A 98 4.14 -13.10 -7.15
C TRP A 98 4.34 -11.63 -7.50
N SER A 99 5.02 -11.33 -8.61
CA SER A 99 5.17 -9.95 -9.09
C SER A 99 3.83 -9.31 -9.48
N VAL A 100 2.94 -10.08 -10.14
CA VAL A 100 1.59 -9.62 -10.49
C VAL A 100 0.75 -9.38 -9.24
N VAL A 101 0.86 -10.24 -8.23
CA VAL A 101 0.25 -10.02 -6.93
C VAL A 101 0.74 -8.72 -6.29
N ASN A 102 2.04 -8.43 -6.33
CA ASN A 102 2.58 -7.17 -5.79
C ASN A 102 2.00 -5.94 -6.53
N ASP A 103 1.84 -6.04 -7.85
CA ASP A 103 1.26 -4.98 -8.66
C ASP A 103 -0.24 -4.79 -8.37
N SER A 104 -0.96 -5.85 -7.99
CA SER A 104 -2.37 -5.78 -7.61
C SER A 104 -2.62 -4.83 -6.43
N LEU A 105 -1.66 -4.69 -5.51
CA LEU A 105 -1.73 -3.76 -4.37
C LEU A 105 -1.65 -2.28 -4.76
N ARG A 106 -1.41 -1.96 -6.04
CA ARG A 106 -1.47 -0.60 -6.59
C ARG A 106 -2.80 -0.29 -7.27
N THR A 107 -3.76 -1.19 -7.13
CA THR A 107 -5.14 -1.09 -7.62
C THR A 107 -6.11 -1.35 -6.47
N ASP A 108 -7.40 -1.17 -6.72
CA ASP A 108 -8.44 -1.33 -5.69
C ASP A 108 -8.89 -2.79 -5.53
N VAL A 109 -8.30 -3.74 -6.27
CA VAL A 109 -8.76 -5.14 -6.28
C VAL A 109 -8.69 -5.82 -4.91
N CYS A 110 -7.77 -5.43 -4.02
CA CYS A 110 -7.69 -5.97 -2.67
C CYS A 110 -8.85 -5.53 -1.76
N LEU A 111 -9.58 -4.49 -2.15
CA LEU A 111 -10.79 -4.03 -1.45
C LEU A 111 -12.07 -4.60 -2.09
N LEU A 112 -11.99 -5.04 -3.34
CA LEU A 112 -13.14 -5.49 -4.14
C LEU A 112 -13.30 -7.02 -4.16
N TYR A 113 -12.19 -7.77 -4.12
CA TYR A 113 -12.20 -9.22 -4.31
C TYR A 113 -11.50 -9.98 -3.18
N PRO A 114 -11.96 -11.21 -2.87
CA PRO A 114 -11.26 -12.11 -1.98
C PRO A 114 -9.81 -12.43 -2.44
N PRO A 115 -8.86 -12.60 -1.50
CA PRO A 115 -7.44 -12.82 -1.84
C PRO A 115 -7.17 -14.05 -2.73
N PHE A 116 -7.96 -15.11 -2.61
CA PHE A 116 -7.74 -16.32 -3.42
C PHE A 116 -8.08 -16.08 -4.91
N LEU A 117 -9.09 -15.26 -5.22
CA LEU A 117 -9.41 -14.89 -6.61
C LEU A 117 -8.30 -14.03 -7.23
N ILE A 118 -7.73 -13.10 -6.44
CA ILE A 118 -6.59 -12.28 -6.87
C ILE A 118 -5.37 -13.18 -7.17
N ALA A 119 -5.13 -14.21 -6.34
CA ALA A 119 -4.06 -15.18 -6.56
C ALA A 119 -4.28 -15.99 -7.85
N ILE A 120 -5.50 -16.46 -8.11
CA ILE A 120 -5.86 -17.19 -9.34
C ILE A 120 -5.69 -16.29 -10.57
N ALA A 121 -6.15 -15.03 -10.51
CA ALA A 121 -5.99 -14.08 -11.60
C ALA A 121 -4.50 -13.78 -11.89
N ALA A 122 -3.70 -13.59 -10.84
CA ALA A 122 -2.26 -13.38 -10.98
C ALA A 122 -1.55 -14.60 -11.59
N LEU A 123 -1.93 -15.81 -11.17
CA LEU A 123 -1.43 -17.06 -11.72
C LEU A 123 -1.81 -17.21 -13.21
N HIS A 124 -3.07 -16.95 -13.55
CA HIS A 124 -3.55 -16.98 -14.93
C HIS A 124 -2.78 -16.00 -15.82
N MET A 125 -2.58 -14.76 -15.37
CA MET A 125 -1.76 -13.77 -16.09
C MET A 125 -0.31 -14.24 -16.27
N ALA A 126 0.30 -14.82 -15.24
CA ALA A 126 1.67 -15.33 -15.31
C ALA A 126 1.81 -16.46 -16.33
N CYS A 127 0.87 -17.42 -16.37
CA CYS A 127 0.82 -18.47 -17.38
C CYS A 127 0.77 -17.90 -18.81
N VAL A 128 -0.10 -16.91 -19.03
CA VAL A 128 -0.22 -16.25 -20.34
C VAL A 128 1.07 -15.52 -20.73
N MET A 129 1.72 -14.85 -19.79
CA MET A 129 2.95 -14.09 -20.04
C MET A 129 4.16 -14.96 -20.34
N LEU A 130 4.29 -16.13 -19.70
CA LEU A 130 5.40 -17.06 -19.94
C LEU A 130 5.29 -17.78 -21.28
N GLN A 131 4.20 -17.59 -22.03
CA GLN A 131 3.84 -18.42 -23.18
C GLN A 131 3.87 -19.92 -22.83
N ASP A 132 3.84 -20.25 -21.53
CA ASP A 132 3.90 -21.60 -21.09
C ASP A 132 2.55 -22.23 -21.42
N ARG A 133 2.66 -23.39 -22.05
CA ARG A 133 1.64 -24.00 -22.91
C ARG A 133 0.28 -23.94 -22.23
N GLY A 134 -0.53 -22.95 -22.58
CA GLY A 134 -1.92 -22.79 -22.15
C GLY A 134 -2.84 -23.95 -22.56
N MET A 135 -2.29 -25.07 -23.03
CA MET A 135 -2.99 -26.35 -23.18
C MET A 135 -2.91 -27.26 -21.95
N HIS A 136 -1.83 -27.24 -21.15
CA HIS A 136 -1.63 -28.24 -20.09
C HIS A 136 -2.31 -27.89 -18.75
N HIS A 137 -2.61 -26.61 -18.49
CA HIS A 137 -3.17 -26.17 -17.21
C HIS A 137 -4.62 -25.68 -17.30
N LYS A 138 -5.23 -25.68 -18.50
CA LYS A 138 -6.65 -25.32 -18.67
C LYS A 138 -7.58 -26.21 -17.85
N GLU A 139 -7.29 -27.50 -17.82
CA GLU A 139 -8.06 -28.48 -17.05
C GLU A 139 -8.00 -28.19 -15.55
N TRP A 140 -6.85 -27.72 -15.04
CA TRP A 140 -6.70 -27.31 -13.66
C TRP A 140 -7.52 -26.05 -13.33
N PHE A 141 -7.53 -25.03 -14.21
CA PHE A 141 -8.39 -23.86 -13.98
C PHE A 141 -9.89 -24.22 -14.04
N VAL A 142 -10.30 -25.15 -14.90
CA VAL A 142 -11.70 -25.61 -15.01
C VAL A 142 -12.10 -26.49 -13.83
N SER A 143 -11.17 -27.22 -13.22
CA SER A 143 -11.47 -28.06 -12.04
C SER A 143 -11.74 -27.23 -10.79
N LEU A 144 -11.26 -25.98 -10.75
CA LEU A 144 -11.56 -25.05 -9.68
C LEU A 144 -12.99 -24.51 -9.82
N ASN A 145 -13.76 -24.59 -8.74
CA ASN A 145 -15.14 -24.10 -8.68
C ASN A 145 -15.18 -22.60 -8.36
N PHE A 146 -14.68 -21.75 -9.28
CA PHE A 146 -14.76 -20.29 -9.17
C PHE A 146 -15.53 -19.67 -10.36
N ASP A 147 -16.02 -18.45 -10.18
CA ASP A 147 -16.62 -17.69 -11.28
C ASP A 147 -15.52 -17.08 -12.16
N PHE A 148 -15.50 -17.48 -13.44
CA PHE A 148 -14.51 -16.99 -14.39
C PHE A 148 -14.69 -15.49 -14.69
N GLU A 149 -15.89 -14.93 -14.49
CA GLU A 149 -16.15 -13.50 -14.68
C GLU A 149 -15.36 -12.66 -13.68
N ASP A 150 -15.28 -13.07 -12.41
CA ASP A 150 -14.48 -12.39 -11.38
C ASP A 150 -12.99 -12.35 -11.77
N ILE A 151 -12.47 -13.46 -12.29
CA ILE A 151 -11.07 -13.56 -12.74
C ILE A 151 -10.81 -12.64 -13.93
N LEU A 152 -11.74 -12.57 -14.88
CA LEU A 152 -11.66 -11.65 -16.02
C LEU A 152 -11.71 -10.20 -15.56
N GLU A 153 -12.53 -9.87 -14.58
CA GLU A 153 -12.65 -8.52 -14.06
C GLU A 153 -11.38 -8.08 -13.30
N ILE A 154 -10.82 -8.93 -12.45
CA ILE A 154 -9.54 -8.67 -11.77
C ILE A 154 -8.42 -8.49 -12.82
N THR A 155 -8.36 -9.38 -13.81
CA THR A 155 -7.39 -9.30 -14.91
C THR A 155 -7.52 -7.97 -15.67
N ARG A 156 -8.75 -7.51 -15.93
CA ARG A 156 -9.02 -6.23 -16.60
C ARG A 156 -8.52 -5.04 -15.78
N HIS A 157 -8.71 -5.06 -14.47
CA HIS A 157 -8.16 -4.03 -13.55
C HIS A 157 -6.63 -3.98 -13.62
N LEU A 158 -5.97 -5.14 -13.58
CA LEU A 158 -4.51 -5.25 -13.67
C LEU A 158 -3.98 -4.78 -15.03
N LEU A 159 -4.61 -5.20 -16.13
CA LEU A 159 -4.24 -4.76 -17.48
C LEU A 159 -4.41 -3.25 -17.65
N SER A 160 -5.48 -2.67 -17.11
CA SER A 160 -5.71 -1.21 -17.10
C SER A 160 -4.60 -0.48 -16.32
N TYR A 161 -4.21 -1.03 -15.16
CA TYR A 161 -3.07 -0.53 -14.39
C TYR A 161 -1.76 -0.59 -15.19
N TYR A 162 -1.44 -1.72 -15.83
CA TYR A 162 -0.23 -1.85 -16.65
C TYR A 162 -0.22 -0.89 -17.85
N ALA A 163 -1.36 -0.70 -18.52
CA ALA A 163 -1.51 0.26 -19.60
C ALA A 163 -1.19 1.69 -19.11
N ARG A 164 -1.70 2.07 -17.93
CA ARG A 164 -1.45 3.38 -17.32
C ARG A 164 0.01 3.55 -16.89
N CYS A 165 0.65 2.50 -16.36
CA CYS A 165 2.06 2.53 -15.99
C CYS A 165 2.99 2.79 -17.19
N ARG A 166 2.58 2.37 -18.39
CA ARG A 166 3.36 2.62 -19.61
C ARG A 166 3.40 4.09 -20.01
N THR A 167 2.34 4.84 -19.70
CA THR A 167 2.20 6.25 -20.11
C THR A 167 2.54 7.23 -18.99
N TYR A 168 2.36 6.84 -17.73
CA TYR A 168 2.49 7.71 -16.57
C TYR A 168 3.92 7.80 -16.06
N ASP A 169 4.49 9.01 -16.06
CA ASP A 169 5.81 9.29 -15.49
C ASP A 169 5.67 9.99 -14.13
N ILE A 170 5.67 9.20 -13.06
CA ILE A 170 5.54 9.70 -11.69
C ILE A 170 6.58 10.77 -11.34
N LYS A 171 7.77 10.74 -11.95
CA LYS A 171 8.82 11.73 -11.65
C LYS A 171 8.46 13.12 -12.15
N LYS A 172 7.71 13.20 -13.24
CA LYS A 172 7.26 14.46 -13.85
C LYS A 172 5.97 14.94 -13.19
N GLU A 173 5.02 14.04 -12.97
CA GLU A 173 3.65 14.41 -12.59
C GLU A 173 3.43 14.52 -11.06
N ALA A 174 4.24 13.85 -10.24
CA ALA A 174 4.00 13.77 -8.79
C ALA A 174 3.92 15.16 -8.12
N ARG A 175 4.77 16.11 -8.53
CA ARG A 175 4.77 17.45 -7.92
C ARG A 175 3.47 18.21 -8.19
N GLU A 176 2.99 18.17 -9.42
CA GLU A 176 1.75 18.84 -9.83
C GLU A 176 0.54 18.23 -9.13
N LEU A 177 0.51 16.89 -9.02
CA LEU A 177 -0.53 16.18 -8.29
C LEU A 177 -0.53 16.51 -6.80
N LEU A 178 0.64 16.55 -6.16
CA LEU A 178 0.76 16.90 -4.75
C LEU A 178 0.28 18.32 -4.44
N GLN A 179 0.43 19.26 -5.37
CA GLN A 179 -0.09 20.63 -5.21
C GLN A 179 -1.62 20.70 -5.24
N LYS A 180 -2.27 19.76 -5.93
CA LYS A 180 -3.74 19.65 -6.01
C LYS A 180 -4.36 18.95 -4.79
N VAL A 181 -3.55 18.28 -3.97
CA VAL A 181 -4.05 17.59 -2.77
C VAL A 181 -4.63 18.63 -1.80
N PRO A 182 -5.88 18.43 -1.31
CA PRO A 182 -6.49 19.32 -0.34
C PRO A 182 -5.63 19.43 0.93
N LYS A 183 -5.29 20.66 1.31
CA LYS A 183 -4.54 20.89 2.54
C LYS A 183 -5.49 20.81 3.75
N PRO A 184 -5.08 20.17 4.86
CA PRO A 184 -5.88 20.16 6.08
C PRO A 184 -6.20 21.59 6.52
N ARG A 185 -7.46 21.84 6.89
CA ARG A 185 -7.82 23.12 7.50
C ARG A 185 -7.21 23.14 8.89
N LEU A 186 -6.25 24.04 9.11
CA LEU A 186 -5.73 24.32 10.45
C LEU A 186 -6.91 24.83 11.30
N MET A 187 -7.32 24.09 12.34
CA MET A 187 -8.14 24.69 13.38
C MET A 187 -7.35 25.87 13.94
N ARG A 188 -7.95 27.06 13.91
CA ARG A 188 -7.36 28.23 14.58
C ARG A 188 -7.15 27.86 16.05
N PRO A 189 -5.99 28.18 16.66
CA PRO A 189 -5.87 28.14 18.10
C PRO A 189 -7.03 28.94 18.69
N LEU A 190 -7.68 28.43 19.74
CA LEU A 190 -8.72 29.20 20.44
C LEU A 190 -8.13 30.57 20.82
N PRO A 191 -8.79 31.68 20.47
CA PRO A 191 -8.32 32.98 20.93
C PRO A 191 -8.61 33.13 22.43
N GLY A 192 -7.55 33.30 23.23
CA GLY A 192 -7.67 33.95 24.54
C GLY A 192 -7.30 33.12 25.76
N GLY A 193 -5.99 32.93 25.98
CA GLY A 193 -5.41 32.73 27.31
C GLY A 193 -4.43 33.85 27.61
N GLY A 194 -4.91 35.11 27.60
CA GLY A 194 -4.08 36.27 27.89
C GLY A 194 -3.62 36.25 29.34
N HIS A 195 -2.39 35.79 29.60
CA HIS A 195 -1.67 36.20 30.81
C HIS A 195 -1.25 37.65 30.63
N GLN A 196 -2.15 38.55 31.07
CA GLN A 196 -1.79 39.94 31.33
C GLN A 196 -0.73 39.95 32.43
N ASN A 197 0.45 40.39 32.02
CA ASN A 197 1.54 40.80 32.87
C ASN A 197 1.08 42.02 33.69
N ASN A 198 0.52 41.80 34.88
CA ASN A 198 0.26 42.85 35.86
C ASN A 198 1.36 42.85 36.91
N GLY A 199 2.47 43.51 36.59
CA GLY A 199 3.29 44.12 37.62
C GLY A 199 2.57 45.33 38.20
N LEU A 200 2.53 45.45 39.53
CA LEU A 200 2.28 46.69 40.29
C LEU A 200 2.60 46.40 41.78
N PRO A 201 2.90 47.43 42.59
CA PRO A 201 4.21 47.60 43.19
C PRO A 201 4.17 47.53 44.73
N LYS A 202 5.32 47.22 45.32
CA LYS A 202 5.90 47.88 46.51
C LYS A 202 7.30 47.33 46.74
#